data_AF-A0A7X9H281-F1
#
_entry.id   AF-A0A7X9H281-F1
#
_cell.length_a   1.000
_cell.length_b   1.000
_cell.length_c   1.000
_cell.angle_alpha   90.00
_cell.angle_beta   90.00
_cell.angle_gamma   90.00
#
_symmetry.space_group_name_H-M   'P 1'
#
loop_
_entity.id
_entity.type
_entity.pdbx_description
1 polymer ?
#
loop_
_entity_poly.entity_id
_entity_poly.type
_entity_poly.pdbx_seq_one_letter_code
_entity_poly.pdbx_strand_id
1 'polypeptide(L)'
;FTGVDYVKLYKDLAVNDNIEIYLTNNPEKIVERCKEVLIANIHDREYLRDTFQRLGAKNVYTIGDILNQSVDGSGFNEKYGLYGSNLATETSVKLFPRNSQDFVENLQTKLKDKYNKDIEVMIYGDGAFKDPVGKIWELADPIVSPGYTKGLEGTPNEIKIKYIADTELSHLKGEEASEAIRNKISEKDSNLVGNQASEGTTPRQITDLLGSLADLTSGSGDKGTPIVLIQGYFDNYATE
;
A
#
# COMPACT_ATOMS: atom_id res chain seq x y z
N PHE A 1 11.96 -13.43 -16.98
CA PHE A 1 10.51 -13.58 -16.74
C PHE A 1 9.66 -12.86 -17.78
N THR A 2 9.97 -11.64 -18.23
CA THR A 2 9.19 -10.99 -19.31
C THR A 2 9.78 -11.13 -20.71
N GLY A 3 11.11 -11.27 -20.84
CA GLY A 3 11.79 -11.33 -22.16
C GLY A 3 11.75 -10.03 -22.95
N VAL A 4 11.21 -8.95 -22.36
CA VAL A 4 11.08 -7.64 -22.98
C VAL A 4 12.41 -6.91 -22.89
N ASP A 5 12.92 -6.46 -24.04
CA ASP A 5 14.02 -5.50 -24.11
C ASP A 5 13.46 -4.10 -23.94
N TYR A 6 13.57 -3.55 -22.74
CA TYR A 6 13.08 -2.20 -22.43
C TYR A 6 13.84 -1.11 -23.20
N VAL A 7 15.13 -1.31 -23.50
CA VAL A 7 15.88 -0.33 -24.29
C VAL A 7 15.31 -0.26 -25.70
N LYS A 8 15.02 -1.41 -26.30
CA LYS A 8 14.33 -1.47 -27.59
C LYS A 8 12.93 -0.88 -27.50
N LEU A 9 12.14 -1.26 -26.49
CA LEU A 9 10.77 -0.75 -26.30
C LEU A 9 10.74 0.78 -26.29
N TYR A 10 11.60 1.43 -25.50
CA TYR A 10 11.66 2.89 -25.46
C TYR A 10 12.16 3.51 -26.77
N LYS A 11 13.10 2.87 -27.47
CA LYS A 11 13.56 3.35 -28.79
C LYS A 11 12.51 3.22 -29.87
N ASP A 12 11.70 2.17 -29.84
CA ASP A 12 10.61 1.94 -30.80
C ASP A 12 9.49 2.99 -30.64
N LEU A 13 9.41 3.67 -29.49
CA LEU A 13 8.51 4.81 -29.26
C LEU A 13 9.05 6.15 -29.77
N ALA A 14 10.30 6.20 -30.27
CA ALA A 14 10.92 7.44 -30.72
C ALA A 14 10.26 7.95 -32.00
N VAL A 15 10.03 9.26 -32.07
CA VAL A 15 9.59 9.96 -33.27
C VAL A 15 10.78 10.79 -33.76
N ASN A 16 11.28 10.50 -34.96
CA ASN A 16 12.47 11.15 -35.53
C ASN A 16 13.70 11.06 -34.61
N ASP A 17 13.97 9.87 -34.06
CA ASP A 17 15.12 9.59 -33.18
C ASP A 17 15.23 10.53 -31.95
N ASN A 18 14.11 11.03 -31.44
CA ASN A 18 14.07 11.99 -30.33
C ASN A 18 14.33 11.39 -28.93
N ILE A 19 14.68 10.11 -28.83
CA ILE A 19 14.93 9.42 -27.56
C ILE A 19 16.38 8.91 -27.51
N GLU A 20 17.14 9.41 -26.54
CA GLU A 20 18.45 8.90 -26.17
C GLU A 20 18.37 8.17 -24.82
N ILE A 21 18.98 6.99 -24.72
CA ILE A 21 18.96 6.19 -23.48
C ILE A 21 20.33 6.22 -22.83
N TYR A 22 20.33 6.64 -21.56
CA TYR A 22 21.50 6.67 -20.69
C TYR A 22 21.28 5.77 -19.48
N LEU A 23 22.29 4.97 -19.13
CA LEU A 23 22.28 4.14 -17.94
C LEU A 23 23.23 4.76 -16.90
N THR A 24 22.68 5.26 -15.81
CA THR A 24 23.46 5.85 -14.71
C THR A 24 22.71 5.72 -13.39
N ASN A 25 23.46 5.57 -12.30
CA ASN A 25 22.98 5.69 -10.93
C ASN A 25 23.43 7.01 -10.28
N ASN A 26 24.13 7.88 -11.01
CA ASN A 26 24.61 9.17 -10.51
C ASN A 26 23.64 10.30 -10.90
N PRO A 27 22.89 10.89 -9.94
CA PRO A 27 21.93 11.96 -10.22
C PRO A 27 22.61 13.26 -10.70
N GLU A 28 23.85 13.53 -10.33
CA GLU A 28 24.59 14.71 -10.80
C GLU A 28 24.79 14.66 -12.32
N LYS A 29 25.13 13.46 -12.84
CA LYS A 29 25.30 13.25 -14.28
C LYS A 29 24.02 13.43 -15.08
N ILE A 30 22.87 13.16 -14.46
CA ILE A 30 21.56 13.41 -15.06
C ILE A 30 21.35 14.93 -15.21
N VAL A 31 21.59 15.69 -14.13
CA VAL A 31 21.36 17.14 -14.08
C VAL A 31 22.39 17.95 -14.87
N GLU A 32 23.61 17.43 -15.05
CA GLU A 32 24.59 17.98 -15.99
C GLU A 32 24.06 17.96 -17.43
N ARG A 33 23.27 16.95 -17.80
CA ARG A 33 22.80 16.72 -19.17
C ARG A 33 21.43 17.32 -19.45
N CYS A 34 20.50 17.25 -18.49
CA CYS A 34 19.16 17.82 -18.63
C CYS A 34 18.73 18.56 -17.35
N LYS A 35 18.28 19.80 -17.49
CA LYS A 35 17.75 20.61 -16.38
C LYS A 35 16.25 20.40 -16.14
N GLU A 36 15.57 19.74 -17.06
CA GLU A 36 14.15 19.39 -16.96
C GLU A 36 14.05 17.90 -16.64
N VAL A 37 13.48 17.54 -15.49
CA VAL A 37 13.47 16.16 -15.00
C VAL A 37 12.03 15.69 -14.77
N LEU A 38 11.67 14.52 -15.32
CA LEU A 38 10.44 13.80 -14.98
C LEU A 38 10.82 12.50 -14.27
N ILE A 39 10.40 12.35 -13.02
CA ILE A 39 10.72 11.20 -12.17
C ILE A 39 9.63 10.13 -12.34
N ALA A 40 10.01 9.00 -12.94
CA ALA A 40 9.15 7.82 -13.10
C ALA A 40 9.17 6.85 -11.92
N ASN A 41 10.11 7.01 -10.98
CA ASN A 41 10.12 6.22 -9.75
C ASN A 41 8.87 6.57 -8.93
N ILE A 42 8.21 5.54 -8.40
CA ILE A 42 7.00 5.67 -7.59
C ILE A 42 7.42 5.93 -6.14
N HIS A 43 8.10 4.99 -5.48
CA HIS A 43 8.28 5.02 -4.02
C HIS A 43 9.30 6.06 -3.51
N ASP A 44 10.34 6.37 -4.28
CA ASP A 44 11.39 7.33 -3.92
C ASP A 44 11.17 8.72 -4.54
N ARG A 45 9.99 8.97 -5.14
CA ARG A 45 9.70 10.17 -5.93
C ARG A 45 10.01 11.48 -5.22
N GLU A 46 9.62 11.61 -3.95
CA GLU A 46 9.83 12.84 -3.17
C GLU A 46 11.31 13.03 -2.84
N TYR A 47 11.99 11.97 -2.40
CA TYR A 47 13.42 12.00 -2.14
C TYR A 47 14.23 12.38 -3.40
N LEU A 48 13.87 11.81 -4.55
CA LEU A 48 14.49 12.12 -5.83
C LEU A 48 14.16 13.55 -6.28
N ARG A 49 12.93 14.01 -6.06
CA ARG A 49 12.50 15.39 -6.36
C ARG A 49 13.39 16.38 -5.63
N ASP A 50 13.52 16.23 -4.31
CA ASP A 50 14.39 17.07 -3.47
C ASP A 50 15.85 16.97 -3.90
N THR A 51 16.32 15.78 -4.23
CA THR A 51 17.70 15.56 -4.67
C THR A 51 18.00 16.29 -5.96
N PHE A 52 17.16 16.16 -6.99
CA PHE A 52 17.37 16.84 -8.26
C PHE A 52 17.26 18.36 -8.15
N GLN A 53 16.34 18.87 -7.32
CA GLN A 53 16.24 20.30 -7.04
C GLN A 53 17.53 20.84 -6.40
N ARG A 54 18.08 20.15 -5.39
CA ARG A 54 19.37 20.53 -4.75
C ARG A 54 20.55 20.50 -5.71
N LEU A 55 20.54 19.58 -6.68
CA LEU A 55 21.57 19.48 -7.71
C LEU A 55 21.42 20.51 -8.83
N GLY A 56 20.41 21.39 -8.76
CA GLY A 56 20.22 22.50 -9.69
C GLY A 56 19.47 22.11 -10.96
N ALA A 57 18.56 21.13 -10.90
CA ALA A 57 17.53 20.98 -11.92
C ALA A 57 16.59 22.19 -11.89
N LYS A 58 16.14 22.65 -13.07
CA LYS A 58 15.31 23.84 -13.24
C LYS A 58 13.84 23.53 -12.92
N ASN A 59 13.28 22.51 -13.56
CA ASN A 59 11.96 21.98 -13.20
C ASN A 59 12.07 20.48 -12.94
N VAL A 60 11.36 20.03 -11.91
CA VAL A 60 11.33 18.63 -11.50
C VAL A 60 9.88 18.22 -11.32
N TYR A 61 9.44 17.34 -12.21
CA TYR A 61 8.11 16.74 -12.23
C TYR A 61 8.19 15.27 -11.84
N THR A 62 7.05 14.72 -11.50
CA THR A 62 6.81 13.31 -11.24
C THR A 62 5.63 12.85 -12.09
N ILE A 63 5.42 11.54 -12.20
CA ILE A 63 4.25 10.98 -12.89
C ILE A 63 2.93 11.46 -12.22
N GLY A 64 2.98 11.78 -10.93
CA GLY A 64 1.85 12.34 -10.18
C GLY A 64 1.49 13.77 -10.58
N ASP A 65 2.38 14.50 -11.25
CA ASP A 65 2.08 15.83 -11.79
C ASP A 65 1.36 15.77 -13.14
N ILE A 66 1.27 14.58 -13.76
CA ILE A 66 0.59 14.35 -15.04
C ILE A 66 -0.85 13.94 -14.78
N LEU A 67 -1.81 14.61 -15.43
CA LEU A 67 -3.26 14.41 -15.21
C LEU A 67 -3.67 14.51 -13.72
N ASN A 68 -3.06 15.45 -12.99
CA ASN A 68 -3.52 15.86 -11.65
C ASN A 68 -4.73 16.81 -11.70
N GLN A 69 -5.07 17.30 -12.89
CA GLN A 69 -6.27 18.06 -13.19
C GLN A 69 -6.79 17.65 -14.57
N SER A 70 -8.07 17.94 -14.84
CA SER A 70 -8.66 17.64 -16.15
C SER A 70 -8.00 18.45 -17.26
N VAL A 71 -7.65 17.78 -18.36
CA VAL A 71 -7.14 18.39 -19.59
C VAL A 71 -8.17 18.15 -20.67
N ASP A 72 -8.74 19.22 -21.23
CA ASP A 72 -9.78 19.13 -22.27
C ASP A 72 -10.98 18.23 -21.90
N GLY A 73 -11.34 18.19 -20.61
CA GLY A 73 -12.43 17.36 -20.10
C GLY A 73 -12.05 15.91 -19.82
N SER A 74 -10.76 15.56 -19.84
CA SER A 74 -10.27 14.23 -19.48
C SER A 74 -10.59 13.85 -18.03
N GLY A 75 -10.55 12.53 -17.77
CA GLY A 75 -10.36 12.04 -16.41
C GLY A 75 -9.02 12.52 -15.82
N PHE A 76 -8.95 12.58 -14.49
CA PHE A 76 -7.77 12.99 -13.74
C PHE A 76 -7.81 12.41 -12.32
N ASN A 77 -6.64 12.39 -11.66
CA ASN A 77 -6.51 12.04 -10.25
C ASN A 77 -5.68 13.10 -9.52
N GLU A 78 -6.32 13.90 -8.67
CA GLU A 78 -5.70 15.06 -8.00
C GLU A 78 -4.54 14.68 -7.07
N LYS A 79 -4.59 13.47 -6.51
CA LYS A 79 -3.63 13.02 -5.50
C LYS A 79 -2.48 12.22 -6.10
N TYR A 80 -2.77 11.42 -7.12
CA TYR A 80 -1.83 10.44 -7.66
C TYR A 80 -1.47 10.69 -9.13
N GLY A 81 -2.11 11.63 -9.83
CA GLY A 81 -1.89 11.86 -11.26
C GLY A 81 -2.01 10.55 -12.04
N LEU A 82 -0.92 10.16 -12.70
CA LEU A 82 -0.85 8.89 -13.43
C LEU A 82 -0.30 7.70 -12.61
N TYR A 83 0.11 7.86 -11.35
CA TYR A 83 0.56 6.74 -10.52
C TYR A 83 -0.57 5.72 -10.30
N GLY A 84 -0.25 4.42 -10.36
CA GLY A 84 -1.22 3.32 -10.23
C GLY A 84 -2.18 3.20 -11.42
N SER A 85 -1.92 3.92 -12.51
CA SER A 85 -2.73 3.79 -13.73
C SER A 85 -2.32 2.55 -14.51
N ASN A 86 -3.31 1.86 -15.06
CA ASN A 86 -3.10 0.71 -15.92
C ASN A 86 -3.39 1.03 -17.38
N LEU A 87 -2.67 0.40 -18.30
CA LEU A 87 -2.97 0.50 -19.73
C LEU A 87 -4.34 -0.13 -20.00
N ALA A 88 -5.28 0.64 -20.54
CA ALA A 88 -6.62 0.15 -20.86
C ALA A 88 -6.76 -0.14 -22.36
N THR A 89 -6.22 0.73 -23.20
CA THR A 89 -6.08 0.55 -24.65
C THR A 89 -4.76 1.18 -25.10
N GLU A 90 -4.40 1.06 -26.37
CA GLU A 90 -3.19 1.71 -26.93
C GLU A 90 -3.18 3.24 -26.74
N THR A 91 -4.34 3.86 -26.55
CA THR A 91 -4.49 5.33 -26.46
C THR A 91 -5.14 5.80 -25.17
N SER A 92 -5.45 4.90 -24.24
CA SER A 92 -6.12 5.25 -22.99
C SER A 92 -5.57 4.48 -21.80
N VAL A 93 -5.50 5.16 -20.66
CA VAL A 93 -5.16 4.57 -19.37
C VAL A 93 -6.36 4.57 -18.44
N LYS A 94 -6.47 3.53 -17.62
CA LYS A 94 -7.39 3.47 -16.48
C LYS A 94 -6.68 4.07 -15.28
N LEU A 95 -7.15 5.24 -14.83
CA LEU A 95 -6.58 5.95 -13.70
C LEU A 95 -6.80 5.19 -12.38
N PHE A 96 -5.89 5.43 -11.44
CA PHE A 96 -6.03 4.93 -10.07
C PHE A 96 -7.31 5.47 -9.41
N PRO A 97 -7.96 4.72 -8.50
CA PRO A 97 -9.22 5.12 -7.90
C PRO A 97 -9.19 6.52 -7.27
N ARG A 98 -10.29 7.24 -7.44
CA ARG A 98 -10.56 8.54 -6.82
C ARG A 98 -11.85 8.47 -6.01
N ASN A 99 -12.00 9.37 -5.03
CA ASN A 99 -13.15 9.40 -4.11
C ASN A 99 -13.38 8.04 -3.41
N SER A 100 -12.27 7.32 -3.19
CA SER A 100 -12.27 5.98 -2.59
C SER A 100 -12.82 6.00 -1.17
N GLN A 101 -12.56 7.06 -0.42
CA GLN A 101 -13.05 7.21 0.95
C GLN A 101 -14.57 7.30 1.00
N ASP A 102 -15.17 8.20 0.21
CA ASP A 102 -16.63 8.32 0.11
C ASP A 102 -17.28 7.00 -0.31
N PHE A 103 -16.65 6.26 -1.22
CA PHE A 103 -17.16 4.97 -1.66
C PHE A 103 -17.23 3.96 -0.51
N VAL A 104 -16.14 3.78 0.26
CA VAL A 104 -16.09 2.76 1.32
C VAL A 104 -17.02 3.08 2.48
N GLU A 105 -17.16 4.35 2.85
CA GLU A 105 -18.09 4.80 3.90
C GLU A 105 -19.55 4.59 3.50
N ASN A 106 -19.90 4.90 2.25
CA ASN A 106 -21.22 4.65 1.70
C ASN A 106 -21.51 3.14 1.61
N LEU A 107 -20.52 2.33 1.23
CA LEU A 107 -20.68 0.88 1.15
C LEU A 107 -20.87 0.26 2.54
N GLN A 108 -20.07 0.67 3.53
CA GLN A 108 -20.22 0.24 4.91
C GLN A 108 -21.61 0.58 5.45
N THR A 109 -22.10 1.79 5.20
CA THR A 109 -23.46 2.20 5.61
C THR A 109 -24.52 1.28 5.02
N LYS A 110 -24.46 1.01 3.71
CA LYS A 110 -25.41 0.10 3.04
C LYS A 110 -25.35 -1.33 3.57
N LEU A 111 -24.15 -1.82 3.90
CA LEU A 111 -23.97 -3.15 4.48
C LEU A 111 -24.55 -3.20 5.90
N LYS A 112 -24.33 -2.16 6.71
CA LYS A 112 -24.90 -2.03 8.05
C LYS A 112 -26.43 -2.01 8.00
N ASP A 113 -27.02 -1.20 7.13
CA ASP A 113 -28.49 -1.11 6.99
C ASP A 113 -29.11 -2.45 6.57
N LYS A 114 -28.43 -3.18 5.68
CA LYS A 114 -28.95 -4.43 5.11
C LYS A 114 -28.77 -5.63 6.04
N TYR A 115 -27.66 -5.70 6.78
CA TYR A 115 -27.27 -6.88 7.53
C TYR A 115 -27.21 -6.66 9.04
N ASN A 116 -27.40 -5.42 9.51
CA ASN A 116 -27.24 -5.01 10.91
C ASN A 116 -25.90 -5.46 11.50
N LYS A 117 -24.83 -5.31 10.71
CA LYS A 117 -23.45 -5.65 11.08
C LYS A 117 -22.51 -4.50 10.72
N ASP A 118 -21.60 -4.19 11.61
CA ASP A 118 -20.48 -3.28 11.34
C ASP A 118 -19.40 -4.04 10.56
N ILE A 119 -19.48 -3.94 9.23
CA ILE A 119 -18.51 -4.56 8.30
C ILE A 119 -17.54 -3.48 7.86
N GLU A 120 -16.25 -3.68 8.12
CA GLU A 120 -15.20 -2.80 7.61
C GLU A 120 -14.96 -3.04 6.12
N VAL A 121 -14.68 -1.97 5.38
CA VAL A 121 -14.57 -1.97 3.93
C VAL A 121 -13.27 -1.23 3.54
N MET A 122 -12.52 -1.79 2.61
CA MET A 122 -11.41 -1.11 1.97
C MET A 122 -11.39 -1.36 0.47
N ILE A 123 -10.89 -0.38 -0.27
CA ILE A 123 -10.37 -0.59 -1.63
C ILE A 123 -8.91 -0.96 -1.48
N TYR A 124 -8.46 -2.02 -2.15
CA TYR A 124 -7.07 -2.44 -2.17
C TYR A 124 -6.52 -2.37 -3.60
N GLY A 125 -5.26 -1.99 -3.73
CA GLY A 125 -4.44 -2.09 -4.93
C GLY A 125 -3.45 -3.25 -4.80
N ASP A 126 -2.29 -3.12 -5.44
CA ASP A 126 -1.20 -4.07 -5.29
C ASP A 126 -0.79 -4.24 -3.82
N GLY A 127 -0.40 -5.46 -3.46
CA GLY A 127 0.17 -5.74 -2.15
C GLY A 127 1.44 -4.93 -1.88
N ALA A 128 1.91 -4.92 -0.64
CA ALA A 128 3.17 -4.34 -0.21
C ALA A 128 4.07 -5.42 0.40
N PHE A 129 4.48 -6.40 -0.40
CA PHE A 129 5.34 -7.48 0.06
C PHE A 129 6.58 -7.65 -0.82
N LYS A 130 7.63 -8.23 -0.23
CA LYS A 130 8.86 -8.55 -0.94
C LYS A 130 8.95 -10.05 -1.15
N ASP A 131 9.03 -10.50 -2.40
CA ASP A 131 9.32 -11.89 -2.70
C ASP A 131 10.69 -12.26 -2.10
N PRO A 132 10.76 -13.24 -1.17
CA PRO A 132 12.01 -13.63 -0.56
C PRO A 132 12.99 -14.27 -1.54
N VAL A 133 12.53 -14.86 -2.65
CA VAL A 133 13.41 -15.52 -3.63
C VAL A 133 13.83 -14.53 -4.71
N GLY A 134 12.88 -13.90 -5.39
CA GLY A 134 13.13 -12.91 -6.44
C GLY A 134 13.73 -11.59 -5.92
N LYS A 135 13.57 -11.29 -4.62
CA LYS A 135 13.96 -10.02 -3.98
C LYS A 135 13.30 -8.78 -4.59
N ILE A 136 12.18 -8.99 -5.28
CA ILE A 136 11.38 -7.94 -5.91
C ILE A 136 10.30 -7.51 -4.92
N TRP A 137 10.06 -6.21 -4.84
CA TRP A 137 8.90 -5.67 -4.16
C TRP A 137 7.71 -5.75 -5.11
N GLU A 138 6.70 -6.50 -4.70
CA GLU A 138 5.37 -6.45 -5.29
C GLU A 138 4.67 -5.29 -4.60
N LEU A 139 4.74 -4.11 -5.22
CA LEU A 139 4.03 -2.87 -4.90
C LEU A 139 4.24 -1.92 -6.09
N ALA A 140 3.42 -2.01 -7.13
CA ALA A 140 3.50 -1.06 -8.24
C ALA A 140 2.62 0.18 -8.00
N ASP A 141 1.62 0.08 -7.13
CA ASP A 141 0.73 1.19 -6.80
C ASP A 141 1.37 2.22 -5.85
N PRO A 142 0.89 3.49 -5.87
CA PRO A 142 1.41 4.52 -4.98
C PRO A 142 1.08 4.30 -3.50
N ILE A 143 0.07 3.47 -3.19
CA ILE A 143 -0.34 3.05 -1.85
C ILE A 143 -1.16 1.75 -1.97
N VAL A 144 -1.17 0.93 -0.90
CA VAL A 144 -1.95 -0.32 -0.87
C VAL A 144 -3.45 -0.06 -0.83
N SER A 145 -3.90 0.94 -0.07
CA SER A 145 -5.33 1.25 0.06
C SER A 145 -5.62 2.74 -0.15
N PRO A 146 -6.30 3.12 -1.24
CA PRO A 146 -6.69 4.51 -1.46
C PRO A 146 -7.89 4.97 -0.62
N GLY A 147 -8.60 4.05 0.04
CA GLY A 147 -9.74 4.37 0.89
C GLY A 147 -10.17 3.16 1.71
N TYR A 148 -10.43 3.39 2.99
CA TYR A 148 -10.79 2.36 3.96
C TYR A 148 -11.64 2.94 5.10
N THR A 149 -12.43 2.11 5.75
CA THR A 149 -13.26 2.50 6.89
C THR A 149 -12.42 2.58 8.18
N LYS A 150 -12.88 3.40 9.12
CA LYS A 150 -12.11 3.78 10.31
C LYS A 150 -11.63 2.60 11.17
N GLY A 151 -12.35 1.48 11.21
CA GLY A 151 -11.93 0.30 11.98
C GLY A 151 -10.61 -0.31 11.48
N LEU A 152 -10.15 0.06 10.28
CA LEU A 152 -8.91 -0.41 9.66
C LEU A 152 -7.71 0.54 9.86
N GLU A 153 -7.84 1.64 10.62
CA GLU A 153 -6.72 2.57 10.88
C GLU A 153 -5.54 1.93 11.66
N GLY A 154 -5.76 0.77 12.27
CA GLY A 154 -4.79 0.13 13.16
C GLY A 154 -4.96 0.57 14.60
N THR A 155 -4.67 -0.33 15.54
CA THR A 155 -4.46 0.06 16.94
C THR A 155 -3.10 -0.45 17.40
N PRO A 156 -2.29 0.36 18.12
CA PRO A 156 -0.95 -0.03 18.56
C PRO A 156 -0.95 -1.06 19.72
N ASN A 157 -2.05 -1.77 19.95
CA ASN A 157 -2.32 -2.46 21.22
C ASN A 157 -2.36 -3.99 21.08
N GLU A 158 -1.30 -4.57 20.48
CA GLU A 158 -1.08 -6.02 20.51
C GLU A 158 -0.29 -6.41 21.76
N ILE A 159 -0.81 -7.36 22.52
CA ILE A 159 -0.10 -7.95 23.67
C ILE A 159 0.78 -9.08 23.17
N LYS A 160 2.03 -9.14 23.61
CA LYS A 160 2.91 -10.29 23.36
C LYS A 160 2.48 -11.50 24.19
N ILE A 161 1.49 -12.25 23.71
CA ILE A 161 0.97 -13.47 24.37
C ILE A 161 2.11 -14.42 24.73
N LYS A 162 3.04 -14.65 23.79
CA LYS A 162 4.21 -15.51 24.04
C LYS A 162 5.11 -14.98 25.15
N TYR A 163 5.35 -13.67 25.20
CA TYR A 163 6.17 -13.09 26.28
C TYR A 163 5.51 -13.33 27.64
N ILE A 164 4.23 -13.03 27.77
CA ILE A 164 3.47 -13.24 29.00
C ILE A 164 3.45 -14.72 29.39
N ALA A 165 3.26 -15.61 28.42
CA ALA A 165 3.31 -17.06 28.65
C ALA A 165 4.68 -17.52 29.16
N ASP A 166 5.76 -17.00 28.56
CA ASP A 166 7.14 -17.41 28.88
C ASP A 166 7.68 -16.73 30.16
N THR A 167 7.15 -15.57 30.56
CA THR A 167 7.62 -14.83 31.75
C THR A 167 6.70 -14.97 32.95
N GLU A 168 5.47 -14.49 32.82
CA GLU A 168 4.52 -14.34 33.94
C GLU A 168 3.73 -15.61 34.22
N LEU A 169 3.42 -16.40 33.18
CA LEU A 169 2.57 -17.58 33.28
C LEU A 169 3.34 -18.89 33.06
N SER A 170 4.67 -18.86 33.12
CA SER A 170 5.55 -20.00 32.87
C SER A 170 5.32 -21.19 33.82
N HIS A 171 4.68 -20.94 34.96
CA HIS A 171 4.30 -21.92 35.97
C HIS A 171 2.92 -22.57 35.75
N LEU A 172 2.09 -21.97 34.89
CA LEU A 172 0.75 -22.48 34.55
C LEU A 172 0.82 -23.38 33.32
N LYS A 173 -0.09 -24.36 33.23
CA LYS A 173 -0.19 -25.28 32.08
C LYS A 173 -1.64 -25.57 31.73
N GLY A 174 -1.87 -25.92 30.45
CA GLY A 174 -3.18 -26.35 29.98
C GLY A 174 -4.24 -25.26 30.12
N GLU A 175 -5.37 -25.62 30.72
CA GLU A 175 -6.56 -24.77 30.83
C GLU A 175 -6.32 -23.54 31.72
N GLU A 176 -5.59 -23.70 32.83
CA GLU A 176 -5.24 -22.60 33.74
C GLU A 176 -4.37 -21.52 33.07
N ALA A 177 -3.43 -21.92 32.22
CA ALA A 177 -2.62 -20.97 31.45
C ALA A 177 -3.47 -20.22 30.41
N SER A 178 -4.42 -20.92 29.78
CA SER A 178 -5.32 -20.35 28.77
C SER A 178 -6.25 -19.32 29.40
N GLU A 179 -6.82 -19.63 30.57
CA GLU A 179 -7.69 -18.74 31.33
C GLU A 179 -6.94 -17.50 31.86
N ALA A 180 -5.71 -17.69 32.36
CA ALA A 180 -4.86 -16.58 32.79
C ALA A 180 -4.44 -15.66 31.62
N ILE A 181 -4.20 -16.22 30.42
CA ILE A 181 -3.97 -15.43 29.21
C ILE A 181 -5.22 -14.62 28.85
N ARG A 182 -6.41 -15.25 28.84
CA ARG A 182 -7.68 -14.55 28.54
C ARG A 182 -7.93 -13.39 29.50
N ASN A 183 -7.73 -13.61 30.80
CA ASN A 183 -7.89 -12.57 31.82
C ASN A 183 -6.92 -11.41 31.61
N LYS A 184 -5.65 -11.68 31.29
CA LYS A 184 -4.69 -10.62 30.96
C LYS A 184 -5.02 -9.84 29.69
N ILE A 185 -5.62 -10.50 28.69
CA ILE A 185 -6.05 -9.84 27.45
C ILE A 185 -7.29 -8.98 27.71
N SER A 186 -8.22 -9.43 28.54
CA SER A 186 -9.46 -8.69 28.86
C SER A 186 -9.23 -7.53 29.83
N GLU A 187 -8.27 -7.66 30.75
CA GLU A 187 -7.84 -6.60 31.67
C GLU A 187 -6.94 -5.54 31.02
N LYS A 188 -6.64 -5.66 29.71
CA LYS A 188 -5.69 -4.77 29.06
C LYS A 188 -6.15 -3.32 29.10
N ASP A 189 -5.21 -2.43 29.40
CA ASP A 189 -5.43 -1.00 29.32
C ASP A 189 -5.62 -0.57 27.85
N SER A 190 -6.48 0.41 27.62
CA SER A 190 -6.85 0.88 26.28
C SER A 190 -5.68 1.53 25.51
N ASN A 191 -4.56 1.80 26.20
CA ASN A 191 -3.35 2.35 25.63
C ASN A 191 -2.10 1.67 26.23
N LEU A 192 -1.45 0.80 25.45
CA LEU A 192 -0.25 0.08 25.88
C LEU A 192 1.05 0.78 25.47
N VAL A 193 0.97 1.95 24.81
CA VAL A 193 2.14 2.68 24.31
C VAL A 193 3.14 2.93 25.44
N GLY A 194 4.33 2.32 25.33
CA GLY A 194 5.42 2.48 26.28
C GLY A 194 5.49 1.41 27.39
N ASN A 195 4.62 0.41 27.39
CA ASN A 195 4.74 -0.75 28.27
C ASN A 195 5.75 -1.77 27.70
N GLN A 196 6.55 -2.41 28.57
CA GLN A 196 7.48 -3.47 28.18
C GLN A 196 6.79 -4.65 27.46
N ALA A 197 5.50 -4.88 27.75
CA ALA A 197 4.65 -5.85 27.06
C ALA A 197 4.29 -5.47 25.60
N SER A 198 4.45 -4.19 25.23
CA SER A 198 4.26 -3.63 23.89
C SER A 198 5.57 -3.31 23.15
N GLU A 199 6.72 -3.31 23.85
CA GLU A 199 8.01 -3.01 23.24
C GLU A 199 8.34 -4.00 22.11
N GLY A 200 8.57 -3.51 20.89
CA GLY A 200 8.87 -4.34 19.72
C GLY A 200 7.64 -4.84 18.95
N THR A 201 6.44 -4.35 19.23
CA THR A 201 5.33 -4.45 18.28
C THR A 201 5.51 -3.37 17.20
N THR A 202 5.75 -3.78 15.95
CA THR A 202 5.73 -2.83 14.84
C THR A 202 4.31 -2.28 14.71
N PRO A 203 4.08 -0.96 14.71
CA PRO A 203 2.76 -0.41 14.42
C PRO A 203 2.34 -0.91 13.04
N ARG A 204 1.29 -1.73 13.00
CA ARG A 204 0.78 -2.34 11.78
C ARG A 204 -0.26 -1.41 11.18
N GLN A 205 0.00 -0.90 9.99
CA GLN A 205 -1.09 -0.42 9.14
C GLN A 205 -1.87 -1.66 8.68
N ILE A 206 -3.04 -1.87 9.28
CA ILE A 206 -3.91 -3.01 8.98
C ILE A 206 -4.21 -3.05 7.48
N THR A 207 -4.40 -1.90 6.85
CA THR A 207 -4.66 -1.75 5.42
C THR A 207 -3.55 -2.35 4.55
N ASP A 208 -2.29 -2.19 4.92
CA ASP A 208 -1.17 -2.74 4.15
C ASP A 208 -1.14 -4.27 4.25
N LEU A 209 -1.43 -4.80 5.43
CA LEU A 209 -1.46 -6.25 5.66
C LEU A 209 -2.68 -6.90 4.97
N LEU A 210 -3.87 -6.37 5.20
CA LEU A 210 -5.11 -6.89 4.63
C LEU A 210 -5.15 -6.68 3.12
N GLY A 211 -4.67 -5.54 2.61
CA GLY A 211 -4.57 -5.29 1.18
C GLY A 211 -3.60 -6.26 0.51
N SER A 212 -2.43 -6.51 1.11
CA SER A 212 -1.49 -7.52 0.61
C SER A 212 -2.08 -8.93 0.63
N LEU A 213 -2.82 -9.29 1.69
CA LEU A 213 -3.51 -10.58 1.77
C LEU A 213 -4.60 -10.69 0.69
N ALA A 214 -5.37 -9.62 0.47
CA ALA A 214 -6.41 -9.58 -0.54
C ALA A 214 -5.81 -9.71 -1.94
N ASP A 215 -4.73 -8.98 -2.26
CA ASP A 215 -4.03 -9.06 -3.54
C ASP A 215 -3.46 -10.46 -3.81
N LEU A 216 -2.79 -11.07 -2.82
CA LEU A 216 -2.33 -12.46 -2.92
C LEU A 216 -3.47 -13.46 -3.16
N THR A 217 -4.66 -13.18 -2.62
CA THR A 217 -5.85 -14.03 -2.75
C THR A 217 -6.53 -13.86 -4.11
N SER A 218 -6.75 -12.62 -4.56
CA SER A 218 -7.38 -12.35 -5.86
C SER A 218 -6.44 -12.62 -7.03
N GLY A 219 -5.13 -12.48 -6.83
CA GLY A 219 -4.13 -12.44 -7.89
C GLY A 219 -4.32 -11.23 -8.79
N SER A 220 -3.64 -11.24 -9.95
CA SER A 220 -3.77 -10.17 -10.94
C SER A 220 -5.23 -9.97 -11.37
N GLY A 221 -5.61 -8.71 -11.57
CA GLY A 221 -7.00 -8.28 -11.82
C GLY A 221 -7.73 -8.97 -12.97
N ASP A 222 -7.03 -9.69 -13.85
CA ASP A 222 -7.58 -10.46 -14.96
C ASP A 222 -8.31 -11.75 -14.54
N LYS A 223 -8.23 -12.15 -13.26
CA LYS A 223 -8.85 -13.39 -12.76
C LYS A 223 -10.35 -13.27 -12.43
N GLY A 224 -10.94 -12.08 -12.51
CA GLY A 224 -12.39 -11.90 -12.37
C GLY A 224 -12.95 -12.01 -10.94
N THR A 225 -12.09 -11.98 -9.91
CA THR A 225 -12.48 -12.02 -8.48
C THR A 225 -12.12 -10.70 -7.78
N PRO A 226 -12.90 -9.62 -7.96
CA PRO A 226 -12.53 -8.29 -7.49
C PRO A 226 -12.87 -8.03 -6.01
N ILE A 227 -13.41 -9.03 -5.29
CA ILE A 227 -13.90 -8.86 -3.92
C ILE A 227 -13.40 -10.03 -3.07
N VAL A 228 -12.71 -9.70 -1.99
CA VAL A 228 -12.24 -10.64 -0.97
C VAL A 228 -12.98 -10.37 0.33
N LEU A 229 -13.58 -11.41 0.91
CA LEU A 229 -14.14 -11.36 2.26
C LEU A 229 -13.10 -11.94 3.22
N ILE A 230 -12.64 -11.13 4.17
CA ILE A 230 -11.70 -11.55 5.22
C ILE A 230 -12.50 -11.69 6.51
N GLN A 231 -12.42 -12.85 7.15
CA GLN A 231 -13.11 -13.14 8.41
C GLN A 231 -12.12 -13.68 9.44
N GLY A 232 -12.40 -13.39 10.71
CA GLY A 232 -11.62 -13.83 11.85
C GLY A 232 -10.25 -13.20 12.01
N TYR A 233 -9.92 -12.17 11.22
CA TYR A 233 -8.63 -11.48 11.31
C TYR A 233 -8.44 -10.74 12.64
N PHE A 234 -9.53 -10.24 13.22
CA PHE A 234 -9.54 -9.54 14.51
C PHE A 234 -10.01 -10.41 15.67
N ASP A 235 -10.31 -11.69 15.41
CA ASP A 235 -10.70 -12.61 16.47
C ASP A 235 -9.49 -12.73 17.41
N ASN A 236 -9.71 -12.39 18.67
CA ASN A 236 -8.68 -12.50 19.69
C ASN A 236 -9.00 -13.65 20.62
N TYR A 237 -7.96 -14.22 21.22
CA TYR A 237 -8.06 -15.39 22.10
C TYR A 237 -8.94 -15.18 23.33
N ALA A 238 -9.28 -13.93 23.69
CA ALA A 238 -10.15 -13.60 24.81
C ALA A 238 -11.62 -13.40 24.42
N THR A 239 -11.94 -13.30 23.13
CA THR A 239 -13.31 -13.17 22.62
C THR A 239 -13.92 -14.51 22.18
N GLU A 240 -13.16 -15.61 22.25
CA GLU A 240 -13.61 -17.01 22.08
C GLU A 240 -13.37 -17.85 23.34
#